data_AF-A0A535A182-F1
#
_entry.id   AF-A0A535A182-F1
#
_cell.length_a   1.000
_cell.length_b   1.000
_cell.length_c   1.000
_cell.angle_alpha   90.00
_cell.angle_beta   90.00
_cell.angle_gamma   90.00
#
_symmetry.space_group_name_H-M   'P 1'
#
loop_
_entity.id
_entity.type
_entity.pdbx_description
1 polymer ?
#
loop_
_entity_poly.entity_id
_entity_poly.type
_entity_poly.pdbx_seq_one_letter_code
_entity_poly.pdbx_strand_id
1 'polypeptide(L)'
;MWSGPRSGRGDCIGCTRARTCNDGRLTVRRVLALCIVAVGELVGCSRATAPPPNVLLVVIDTLRADRLGTYGGTHGLTPFLDSLAGGAYVFHQAYAQSSW
;
A
#
# COMPACT_ATOMS: atom_id res chain seq x y z
N MET A 1 22.85 62.49 -26.63
CA MET A 1 24.16 62.60 -27.31
C MET A 1 24.79 61.21 -27.24
N TRP A 2 24.43 60.31 -28.17
CA TRP A 2 25.22 60.02 -29.39
C TRP A 2 26.42 59.14 -29.02
N SER A 3 26.77 58.00 -29.64
CA SER A 3 26.37 57.28 -30.86
C SER A 3 27.24 56.01 -30.84
N GLY A 4 26.70 54.82 -31.06
CA GLY A 4 26.83 54.20 -32.38
C GLY A 4 27.79 52.98 -32.35
N PRO A 5 27.72 52.09 -33.35
CA PRO A 5 28.01 50.66 -33.18
C PRO A 5 29.18 50.14 -34.05
N ARG A 6 29.60 48.88 -33.83
CA ARG A 6 30.05 47.83 -34.80
C ARG A 6 31.02 46.86 -34.11
N SER A 7 30.61 45.60 -33.94
CA SER A 7 30.98 44.45 -34.77
C SER A 7 32.22 43.71 -34.26
N GLY A 8 32.02 42.48 -33.81
CA GLY A 8 33.07 41.53 -33.46
C GLY A 8 32.49 40.13 -33.33
N ARG A 9 31.87 39.65 -34.41
CA ARG A 9 31.44 38.26 -34.57
C ARG A 9 32.72 37.43 -34.72
N GLY A 10 33.18 36.85 -33.62
CA GLY A 10 34.30 35.92 -33.57
C GLY A 10 33.78 34.53 -33.30
N ASP A 11 33.17 33.93 -34.32
CA ASP A 11 32.89 32.50 -34.36
C ASP A 11 34.24 31.76 -34.39
N CYS A 12 34.68 31.26 -33.24
CA CYS A 12 35.70 30.21 -33.21
C CYS A 12 35.02 28.88 -33.54
N ILE A 13 34.90 28.64 -34.85
CA ILE A 13 34.68 27.32 -35.43
C ILE A 13 35.87 26.46 -35.01
N GLY A 14 35.64 25.48 -34.14
CA GLY A 14 36.57 24.37 -33.93
C GLY A 14 37.17 24.27 -32.54
N CYS A 15 36.43 23.61 -31.64
CA CYS A 15 37.04 22.60 -30.77
C CYS A 15 35.96 21.63 -30.28
N THR A 16 35.43 20.84 -31.20
CA THR A 16 34.81 19.56 -30.87
C THR A 16 35.89 18.70 -30.21
N ARG A 17 35.80 18.52 -28.87
CA ARG A 17 36.44 17.46 -28.05
C ARG A 17 37.11 18.05 -26.80
N ALA A 18 36.35 18.19 -25.72
CA ALA A 18 36.84 17.86 -24.39
C ALA A 18 35.67 17.38 -23.55
N ARG A 19 35.69 16.09 -23.30
CA ARG A 19 34.71 15.29 -22.58
C ARG A 19 34.42 15.90 -21.21
N THR A 20 33.15 15.83 -20.83
CA THR A 20 32.59 16.16 -19.53
C THR A 20 33.55 15.91 -18.36
N CYS A 21 33.83 16.97 -17.61
CA CYS A 21 34.44 16.90 -16.31
C CYS A 21 33.57 16.06 -15.36
N ASN A 22 34.23 15.14 -14.64
CA ASN A 22 33.84 14.53 -13.37
C ASN A 22 32.82 13.37 -13.39
N ASP A 23 33.34 12.18 -13.73
CA ASP A 23 32.58 10.95 -14.02
C ASP A 23 32.84 9.81 -13.00
N GLY A 24 33.00 10.14 -11.71
CA GLY A 24 33.26 9.16 -10.65
C GLY A 24 32.10 8.98 -9.65
N ARG A 25 31.65 10.08 -9.04
CA ARG A 25 30.61 10.06 -7.99
C ARG A 25 29.21 9.73 -8.54
N LEU A 26 28.95 10.06 -9.80
CA LEU A 26 27.67 9.77 -10.47
C LEU A 26 27.57 8.29 -10.86
N THR A 27 28.70 7.67 -11.25
CA THR A 27 28.79 6.24 -11.59
C THR A 27 28.56 5.37 -10.37
N VAL A 28 29.19 5.69 -9.22
CA VAL A 28 29.01 4.91 -7.98
C VAL A 28 27.58 4.99 -7.43
N ARG A 29 26.94 6.18 -7.47
CA ARG A 29 25.53 6.33 -7.06
C ARG A 29 24.56 5.59 -7.98
N ARG A 30 24.85 5.56 -9.29
CA ARG A 30 24.05 4.80 -10.28
C ARG A 30 24.21 3.29 -10.08
N VAL A 31 25.43 2.82 -9.84
CA VAL A 31 25.69 1.40 -9.56
C VAL A 31 25.00 0.98 -8.25
N LEU A 32 25.10 1.76 -7.19
CA LEU A 32 24.42 1.48 -5.92
C LEU A 32 22.88 1.46 -6.07
N ALA A 33 22.31 2.43 -6.79
CA ALA A 33 20.88 2.47 -7.04
C ALA A 33 20.41 1.24 -7.85
N LEU A 34 21.18 0.82 -8.86
CA LEU A 34 20.90 -0.39 -9.63
C LEU A 34 21.00 -1.66 -8.78
N CYS A 35 21.99 -1.75 -7.90
CA CYS A 35 22.12 -2.88 -6.98
C CYS A 35 20.95 -2.96 -5.99
N ILE A 36 20.47 -1.84 -5.46
CA ILE A 36 19.32 -1.82 -4.52
C ILE A 36 18.04 -2.28 -5.22
N VAL A 37 17.80 -1.82 -6.47
CA VAL A 37 16.65 -2.28 -7.26
C VAL A 37 16.76 -3.77 -7.57
N ALA A 38 17.93 -4.24 -7.99
CA ALA A 38 18.17 -5.66 -8.30
C ALA A 38 18.00 -6.57 -7.08
N VAL A 39 18.41 -6.13 -5.89
CA VAL A 39 18.22 -6.88 -4.64
C VAL A 39 16.75 -6.83 -4.19
N GLY A 40 16.04 -5.71 -4.42
CA GLY A 40 14.62 -5.57 -4.11
C GLY A 40 13.73 -6.58 -4.85
N GLU A 41 14.10 -6.94 -6.09
CA GLU A 41 13.38 -7.95 -6.88
C GLU A 41 13.53 -9.38 -6.30
N LEU A 42 14.66 -9.69 -5.66
CA LEU A 42 14.93 -11.02 -5.10
C LEU A 42 14.20 -11.29 -3.78
N VAL A 43 13.65 -10.26 -3.12
CA VAL A 43 12.87 -10.40 -1.87
C VAL A 43 11.40 -10.78 -2.14
N GLY A 44 10.96 -10.74 -3.42
CA GLY A 44 9.56 -10.92 -3.80
C GLY A 44 9.10 -12.35 -4.09
N CYS A 45 9.99 -13.35 -4.15
CA CYS A 45 9.66 -14.67 -4.69
C CYS A 45 9.55 -15.78 -3.64
N SER A 46 8.59 -15.65 -2.73
CA SER A 46 7.94 -16.82 -2.10
C SER A 46 6.75 -16.37 -1.27
N ARG A 47 5.65 -15.98 -1.92
CA ARG A 47 4.36 -15.99 -1.23
C ARG A 47 3.99 -17.46 -1.08
N ALA A 48 4.28 -18.04 0.08
CA ALA A 48 3.70 -19.33 0.46
C ALA A 48 2.18 -19.14 0.39
N THR A 49 1.56 -19.65 -0.68
CA THR A 49 0.11 -19.64 -0.83
C THR A 49 -0.42 -20.63 0.19
N ALA A 50 -0.65 -20.16 1.41
CA ALA A 50 -1.44 -20.91 2.37
C ALA A 50 -2.75 -21.30 1.67
N PRO A 51 -3.25 -22.52 1.90
CA PRO A 51 -4.54 -22.90 1.36
C PRO A 51 -5.58 -21.85 1.78
N PRO A 52 -6.53 -21.51 0.90
CA PRO A 52 -7.56 -20.54 1.26
C PRO A 52 -8.30 -21.02 2.51
N PRO A 53 -8.69 -20.11 3.42
CA PRO A 53 -9.44 -20.48 4.61
C PRO A 53 -10.81 -21.04 4.20
N ASN A 54 -11.30 -22.02 4.96
CA ASN A 54 -12.70 -22.43 4.87
C ASN A 54 -13.59 -21.33 5.45
N VAL A 55 -14.65 -20.95 4.74
CA VAL A 55 -15.59 -19.91 5.17
C VAL A 55 -16.97 -20.54 5.40
N LEU A 56 -17.49 -20.41 6.61
CA LEU A 56 -18.85 -20.80 6.98
C LEU A 56 -19.68 -19.55 7.26
N LEU A 57 -20.70 -19.30 6.44
CA LEU A 57 -21.65 -18.21 6.63
C LEU A 57 -22.94 -18.76 7.23
N VAL A 58 -23.24 -18.38 8.47
CA VAL A 58 -24.49 -18.72 9.16
C VAL A 58 -25.39 -17.50 9.17
N VAL A 59 -26.59 -17.64 8.61
CA VAL A 59 -27.63 -16.59 8.59
C VAL A 59 -28.83 -17.08 9.40
N ILE A 60 -29.31 -16.23 10.30
CA ILE A 60 -30.48 -16.51 11.13
C ILE A 60 -31.51 -15.43 10.86
N ASP A 61 -32.70 -15.84 10.44
CA ASP A 61 -33.78 -14.92 10.15
C ASP A 61 -34.41 -14.36 11.43
N THR A 62 -34.80 -13.08 11.40
CA THR A 62 -35.44 -12.35 12.50
C THR A 62 -34.66 -12.34 13.84
N LEU A 63 -33.35 -12.57 13.83
CA LEU A 63 -32.53 -12.54 15.03
C LEU A 63 -32.41 -11.11 15.59
N ARG A 64 -32.93 -10.88 16.80
CA ARG A 64 -32.82 -9.58 17.49
C ARG A 64 -31.61 -9.54 18.41
N ALA A 65 -30.90 -8.41 18.41
CA ALA A 65 -29.72 -8.21 19.23
C ALA A 65 -30.01 -8.30 20.75
N ASP A 66 -31.13 -7.75 21.22
CA ASP A 66 -31.51 -7.76 22.65
C ASP A 66 -31.81 -9.15 23.22
N ARG A 67 -31.86 -10.20 22.37
CA ARG A 67 -32.02 -11.60 22.78
C ARG A 67 -30.70 -12.34 22.95
N LEU A 68 -29.58 -11.77 22.49
CA LEU A 68 -28.25 -12.37 22.57
C LEU A 68 -27.53 -11.89 23.83
N GLY A 69 -26.92 -12.82 24.57
CA GLY A 69 -26.16 -12.48 25.79
C GLY A 69 -25.00 -11.52 25.50
N THR A 70 -24.30 -11.75 24.40
CA THR A 70 -23.22 -10.89 23.86
C THR A 70 -23.60 -9.43 23.59
N TYR A 71 -24.89 -9.16 23.38
CA TYR A 71 -25.41 -7.81 23.17
C TYR A 71 -26.20 -7.29 24.40
N GLY A 72 -26.09 -7.97 25.54
CA GLY A 72 -26.71 -7.56 26.81
C GLY A 72 -28.05 -8.24 27.14
N GLY A 73 -28.46 -9.25 26.37
CA GLY A 73 -29.64 -10.05 26.68
C GLY A 73 -29.48 -10.84 27.99
N THR A 74 -30.45 -10.76 28.88
CA THR A 74 -30.37 -11.34 30.24
C THR A 74 -30.97 -12.74 30.37
N HIS A 75 -31.62 -13.24 29.32
CA HIS A 75 -32.34 -14.51 29.35
C HIS A 75 -31.44 -15.75 29.21
N GLY A 76 -30.16 -15.59 28.87
CA GLY A 76 -29.22 -16.71 28.72
C GLY A 76 -29.60 -17.70 27.61
N LEU A 77 -30.28 -17.25 26.55
CA LEU A 77 -30.83 -18.13 25.51
C LEU A 77 -29.77 -18.65 24.54
N THR A 78 -28.59 -18.04 24.48
CA THR A 78 -27.61 -18.24 23.41
C THR A 78 -26.21 -18.64 23.89
N PRO A 79 -26.07 -19.63 24.80
CA PRO A 79 -24.78 -19.94 25.43
C PRO A 79 -23.67 -20.32 24.43
N PHE A 80 -24.02 -20.95 23.31
CA PHE A 80 -23.07 -21.30 22.26
C PHE A 80 -22.60 -20.08 21.44
N LEU A 81 -23.51 -19.18 21.06
CA LEU A 81 -23.14 -17.95 20.35
C LEU A 81 -22.35 -17.02 21.28
N ASP A 82 -22.69 -17.02 22.57
CA ASP A 82 -22.00 -16.22 23.58
C ASP A 82 -20.57 -16.72 23.83
N SER A 83 -20.35 -18.04 23.85
CA SER A 83 -19.00 -18.60 23.93
C SER A 83 -18.17 -18.36 22.66
N LEU A 84 -18.80 -18.43 21.48
CA LEU A 84 -18.15 -18.11 20.21
C LEU A 84 -17.65 -16.66 20.18
N ALA A 85 -18.44 -15.73 20.70
CA ALA A 85 -18.06 -14.32 20.74
C ALA A 85 -16.83 -14.04 21.59
N GLY A 86 -16.52 -14.86 22.60
CA GLY A 86 -15.32 -14.72 23.42
C GLY A 86 -14.01 -14.85 22.66
N GLY A 87 -14.02 -15.53 21.50
CA GLY A 87 -12.88 -15.67 20.59
C GLY A 87 -13.05 -14.99 19.24
N ALA A 88 -14.13 -14.23 19.05
CA ALA A 88 -14.49 -13.61 17.77
C ALA A 88 -14.45 -12.08 17.85
N TYR A 89 -14.45 -11.45 16.67
CA TYR A 89 -14.69 -10.03 16.58
C TYR A 89 -16.21 -9.76 16.50
N VAL A 90 -16.72 -8.94 17.43
CA VAL A 90 -18.16 -8.65 17.55
C VAL A 90 -18.45 -7.24 17.04
N PHE A 91 -19.46 -7.11 16.18
CA PHE A 91 -19.90 -5.82 15.65
C PHE A 91 -21.11 -5.31 16.43
N HIS A 92 -20.91 -4.35 17.34
CA HIS A 92 -22.00 -3.75 18.11
C HIS A 92 -22.95 -2.85 17.30
N GLN A 93 -22.57 -2.49 16.07
CA GLN A 93 -23.31 -1.58 15.20
C GLN A 93 -23.47 -2.19 13.80
N ALA A 94 -24.04 -3.40 13.73
CA ALA A 94 -24.36 -4.09 12.49
C ALA A 94 -25.85 -3.88 12.13
N TYR A 95 -26.12 -3.25 11.00
CA TYR A 95 -27.48 -2.92 10.54
C TYR A 95 -27.78 -3.61 9.20
N ALA A 96 -29.01 -4.11 9.05
CA ALA A 96 -29.52 -4.54 7.77
C ALA A 96 -29.71 -3.32 6.85
N GLN A 97 -29.55 -3.53 5.53
CA GLN A 97 -29.80 -2.47 4.54
C GLN A 97 -31.28 -2.12 4.42
N SER A 98 -32.16 -3.07 4.75
CA SER A 98 -33.61 -2.98 4.68
C SER A 98 -34.22 -3.81 5.81
N SER A 99 -35.45 -3.50 6.23
CA SER A 99 -36.21 -4.28 7.22
C SER A 99 -37.21 -5.26 6.61
N TRP A 100 -37.18 -5.44 5.29
CA TRP A 100 -38.07 -6.28 4.48
C TRP A 100 -37.34 -6.80 3.26
#